data_AF-A0A960YGB4-F1
#
_entry.id   AF-A0A960YGB4-F1
#
_cell.length_a   1.000
_cell.length_b   1.000
_cell.length_c   1.000
_cell.angle_alpha   90.00
_cell.angle_beta   90.00
_cell.angle_gamma   90.00
#
_symmetry.space_group_name_H-M   'P 1'
#
loop_
_entity.id
_entity.type
_entity.pdbx_description
1 polymer ?
#
loop_
_entity_poly.entity_id
_entity_poly.type
_entity_poly.pdbx_seq_one_letter_code
_entity_poly.pdbx_strand_id
1 'polypeptide(L)'
;MKYLAEEFSGQVTFSTSLGLEDQVLTDIIFKNHLPIRVFTLDTGRHFEETYEVLNMTNIEYKKKIEVIFPDHKEVENLLTQKGPFSF
;
A
#
# COMPACT_ATOMS: atom_id res chain seq x y z
N MET A 1 -9.55 12.18 -9.10
CA MET A 1 -8.22 11.58 -9.37
C MET A 1 -7.56 12.13 -10.62
N LYS A 2 -8.20 12.11 -11.81
CA LYS A 2 -7.59 12.62 -13.05
C LYS A 2 -7.08 14.07 -12.96
N TYR A 3 -7.91 15.00 -12.48
CA TYR A 3 -7.51 16.41 -12.28
C TYR A 3 -6.23 16.54 -11.44
N LEU A 4 -6.13 15.84 -10.31
CA LEU A 4 -4.94 15.89 -9.45
C LEU A 4 -3.71 15.31 -10.16
N ALA A 5 -3.88 14.22 -10.90
CA ALA A 5 -2.78 13.59 -11.64
C ALA A 5 -2.24 14.49 -12.77
N GLU A 6 -3.09 15.33 -13.36
CA GLU A 6 -2.73 16.27 -14.41
C GLU A 6 -2.08 17.54 -13.83
N GLU A 7 -2.71 18.15 -12.82
CA GLU A 7 -2.23 19.39 -12.20
C GLU A 7 -0.91 19.19 -11.44
N PHE A 8 -0.75 18.03 -10.79
CA PHE A 8 0.43 17.69 -9.97
C PHE A 8 1.16 16.47 -10.53
N SER A 9 1.41 16.47 -11.83
CA SER A 9 2.08 15.36 -12.53
C SER A 9 3.38 14.94 -11.84
N GLY A 10 3.49 13.64 -11.54
CA GLY A 10 4.64 13.03 -10.86
C GLY A 10 4.75 13.29 -9.36
N GLN A 11 3.84 14.08 -8.77
CA GLN A 11 3.88 14.45 -7.34
C GLN A 11 2.76 13.78 -6.52
N VAL A 12 1.78 13.16 -7.18
CA VAL A 12 0.67 12.48 -6.51
C VAL A 12 1.03 11.03 -6.22
N THR A 13 0.86 10.64 -4.95
CA THR A 13 0.98 9.25 -4.50
C THR A 13 -0.31 8.81 -3.83
N PHE A 14 -0.67 7.53 -3.96
CA PHE A 14 -1.77 6.92 -3.25
C PHE A 14 -1.26 5.83 -2.31
N SER A 15 -1.46 6.02 -1.01
CA SER A 15 -1.23 4.99 0.00
C SER A 15 -2.49 4.18 0.20
N THR A 16 -2.39 2.86 0.22
CA THR A 16 -3.52 1.97 0.47
C THR A 16 -3.26 1.00 1.62
N SER A 17 -4.27 0.75 2.45
CA SER A 17 -4.32 -0.36 3.41
C SER A 17 -5.09 -1.56 2.87
N LEU A 18 -5.39 -1.58 1.57
CA LEU A 18 -6.12 -2.62 0.84
C LEU A 18 -7.59 -2.80 1.28
N GLY A 19 -8.15 -1.80 1.98
CA GLY A 19 -9.56 -1.75 2.34
C GLY A 19 -10.48 -1.58 1.13
N LEU A 20 -11.79 -1.74 1.33
CA LEU A 20 -12.78 -1.72 0.25
C LEU A 20 -12.77 -0.40 -0.53
N GLU A 21 -12.75 0.73 0.17
CA GLU A 21 -12.71 2.06 -0.43
C GLU A 21 -11.42 2.28 -1.23
N ASP A 22 -10.31 1.76 -0.72
CA ASP A 22 -9.02 1.85 -1.40
C ASP A 22 -8.96 0.99 -2.66
N GLN A 23 -9.63 -0.16 -2.69
CA GLN A 23 -9.75 -0.98 -3.90
C GLN A 23 -10.48 -0.22 -5.00
N VAL A 24 -11.51 0.58 -4.66
CA VAL A 24 -12.21 1.45 -5.62
C VAL A 24 -11.26 2.52 -6.17
N LEU A 25 -10.46 3.15 -5.31
CA LEU A 25 -9.47 4.15 -5.77
C LEU A 25 -8.36 3.52 -6.62
N THR A 26 -7.90 2.33 -6.22
CA THR A 26 -6.91 1.54 -6.97
C THR A 26 -7.44 1.17 -8.35
N ASP A 27 -8.71 0.74 -8.45
CA ASP A 27 -9.39 0.45 -9.72
C ASP A 27 -9.37 1.66 -10.64
N ILE A 28 -9.76 2.83 -10.12
CA ILE A 28 -9.79 4.09 -10.86
C ILE A 28 -8.38 4.46 -11.36
N ILE A 29 -7.35 4.37 -10.50
CA ILE A 29 -5.97 4.70 -10.85
C ILE A 29 -5.46 3.74 -11.94
N PHE A 30 -5.62 2.43 -11.73
CA PHE A 30 -5.01 1.41 -12.58
C PHE A 30 -5.71 1.26 -13.92
N LYS A 31 -7.06 1.26 -14.00
CA LYS A 31 -7.79 1.18 -15.27
C LYS A 31 -7.56 2.41 -16.16
N ASN A 32 -7.49 3.60 -15.55
CA ASN A 32 -7.29 4.84 -16.29
C ASN A 32 -5.81 5.15 -16.57
N HIS A 33 -4.89 4.26 -16.18
CA HIS A 33 -3.44 4.44 -16.38
C HIS A 33 -2.93 5.79 -15.84
N LEU A 34 -3.48 6.24 -14.72
CA LEU A 34 -3.07 7.52 -14.13
C LEU A 34 -1.61 7.40 -13.65
N PRO A 35 -0.78 8.45 -13.85
CA PRO A 35 0.62 8.47 -13.43
C PRO A 35 0.75 8.71 -11.92
N ILE A 36 0.12 7.84 -11.11
CA ILE A 36 0.09 7.92 -9.65
C ILE A 36 0.82 6.71 -9.10
N ARG A 37 1.82 6.96 -8.25
CA ARG A 37 2.51 5.91 -7.49
C ARG A 37 1.57 5.33 -6.45
N VAL A 38 1.36 4.01 -6.45
CA VAL A 38 0.52 3.31 -5.46
C VAL A 38 1.40 2.45 -4.57
N PHE A 39 1.27 2.63 -3.25
CA PHE A 39 2.05 1.87 -2.26
C PHE A 39 1.22 1.47 -1.05
N THR A 40 1.69 0.45 -0.34
CA THR A 40 1.13 0.00 0.95
C THR A 40 2.22 -0.11 2.01
N LEU A 41 1.83 0.04 3.27
CA LEU A 41 2.72 -0.18 4.42
C LEU A 41 2.50 -1.59 4.95
N ASP A 42 3.51 -2.44 4.81
CA ASP A 42 3.49 -3.78 5.41
C ASP A 42 4.13 -3.72 6.79
N THR A 43 3.32 -3.92 7.83
CA THR A 43 3.76 -3.89 9.22
C THR A 43 4.43 -5.21 9.66
N GLY A 44 4.38 -6.25 8.82
CA GLY A 44 4.74 -7.62 9.17
C GLY A 44 3.75 -8.29 10.12
N ARG A 45 2.58 -7.68 10.35
CA ARG A 45 1.57 -8.12 11.32
C ARG A 45 0.14 -8.12 10.74
N HIS A 46 0.01 -7.95 9.42
CA HIS A 46 -1.29 -7.99 8.76
C HIS A 46 -1.89 -9.41 8.79
N PHE A 47 -3.20 -9.47 8.65
CA PHE A 47 -3.91 -10.74 8.42
C PHE A 47 -3.50 -11.34 7.07
N GLU A 48 -3.55 -12.66 6.94
CA GLU A 48 -3.21 -13.37 5.70
C GLU A 48 -4.06 -12.87 4.52
N GLU A 49 -5.33 -12.61 4.76
CA GLU A 49 -6.31 -12.10 3.79
C GLU A 49 -5.89 -10.75 3.21
N THR A 50 -5.14 -9.93 3.96
CA THR A 50 -4.61 -8.66 3.43
C THR A 50 -3.52 -8.91 2.39
N TYR A 51 -2.66 -9.91 2.60
CA TYR A 51 -1.67 -10.32 1.60
C TYR A 51 -2.31 -10.99 0.39
N GLU A 52 -3.38 -11.77 0.60
CA GLU A 52 -4.15 -12.33 -0.51
C GLU A 52 -4.75 -11.23 -1.38
N VAL A 53 -5.39 -10.22 -0.77
CA VAL A 53 -5.93 -9.07 -1.51
C VAL A 53 -4.82 -8.34 -2.26
N LEU A 54 -3.66 -8.07 -1.64
CA LEU A 54 -2.52 -7.46 -2.32
C LEU A 54 -2.12 -8.25 -3.59
N ASN A 55 -2.01 -9.58 -3.46
CA ASN A 55 -1.65 -10.45 -4.56
C ASN A 55 -2.72 -10.44 -5.66
N MET A 56 -4.00 -10.55 -5.29
CA MET A 56 -5.12 -10.55 -6.22
C MET A 56 -5.24 -9.21 -6.97
N THR A 57 -5.10 -8.08 -6.27
CA THR A 57 -5.08 -6.75 -6.90
C THR A 57 -3.94 -6.66 -7.91
N ASN A 58 -2.73 -7.11 -7.57
CA ASN A 58 -1.60 -7.07 -8.50
C ASN A 58 -1.83 -7.93 -9.76
N ILE A 59 -2.43 -9.12 -9.59
CA ILE A 59 -2.77 -10.05 -10.69
C ILE A 59 -3.83 -9.43 -11.61
N GLU A 60 -4.92 -8.92 -11.04
CA GLU A 60 -6.07 -8.37 -11.77
C GLU A 60 -5.64 -7.23 -12.71
N TYR A 61 -4.88 -6.27 -12.18
CA TYR A 61 -4.48 -5.09 -12.95
C TYR A 61 -3.16 -5.26 -13.70
N LYS A 62 -2.45 -6.38 -13.51
CA LYS A 62 -1.09 -6.62 -14.04
C LYS A 62 -0.12 -5.47 -13.70
N LYS A 63 -0.29 -4.90 -12.51
CA LYS A 63 0.50 -3.79 -11.95
C LYS A 63 0.98 -4.19 -10.57
N LYS A 64 2.05 -3.55 -10.09
CA LYS A 64 2.59 -3.81 -8.75
C LYS A 64 2.29 -2.62 -7.85
N ILE A 65 1.62 -2.88 -6.73
CA ILE A 65 1.60 -1.99 -5.57
C ILE A 65 2.97 -2.11 -4.89
N GLU A 66 3.61 -0.97 -4.64
CA GLU A 66 4.88 -0.95 -3.93
C GLU A 66 4.68 -1.26 -2.45
N VAL A 67 5.52 -2.11 -1.87
CA VAL A 67 5.45 -2.47 -0.45
C VAL A 67 6.58 -1.75 0.29
N ILE A 68 6.21 -0.97 1.30
CA ILE A 68 7.15 -0.32 2.20
C ILE A 68 7.12 -1.04 3.54
N PHE A 69 8.29 -1.50 3.98
CA PHE A 69 8.46 -2.22 5.24
C PHE A 69 9.26 -1.37 6.24
N PRO A 70 8.96 -1.44 7.55
CA PRO A 70 9.72 -0.75 8.59
C PRO A 70 11.22 -1.10 8.60
N ASP A 71 12.06 -0.20 9.11
CA ASP A 71 13.47 -0.53 9.36
C ASP A 71 13.56 -1.64 10.41
N HIS A 72 14.18 -2.76 10.05
CA HIS A 72 14.40 -3.90 10.93
C HIS A 72 15.04 -3.50 12.27
N LYS A 73 15.96 -2.53 12.31
CA LYS A 73 16.62 -2.12 13.57
C LYS A 73 15.64 -1.52 14.56
N GLU A 74 14.71 -0.70 14.06
CA GLU A 74 13.67 -0.08 14.87
C GLU A 74 12.68 -1.14 15.38
N VAL A 75 12.33 -2.11 14.53
CA VAL A 75 11.45 -3.22 14.91
C VAL A 75 12.11 -4.13 15.96
N GLU A 76 13.37 -4.51 15.77
CA GLU A 76 14.13 -5.32 16.75
C GLU A 76 14.22 -4.62 18.11
N ASN A 77 14.54 -3.32 18.09
CA ASN A 77 14.60 -2.52 19.31
C ASN A 77 13.24 -2.44 20.02
N LEU A 78 12.16 -2.18 19.27
CA LEU A 78 10.79 -2.15 19.80
C LEU A 78 10.42 -3.48 20.47
N LEU A 79 10.66 -4.61 19.78
CA LEU A 79 10.32 -5.94 20.28
C LEU A 79 11.16 -6.33 21.50
N THR A 80 12.43 -5.95 21.52
CA THR A 80 13.32 -6.20 22.67
C THR A 80 12.88 -5.42 23.90
N GLN A 81 12.48 -4.16 23.73
CA GLN A 81 12.14 -3.28 24.85
C GLN A 81 10.69 -3.45 25.35
N LYS A 82 9.73 -3.64 24.45
CA LYS A 82 8.29 -3.62 24.78
C LYS A 82 7.56 -4.93 24.45
N GLY A 83 8.20 -5.87 23.77
CA GLY A 83 7.58 -7.13 23.35
C GLY A 83 6.64 -6.99 22.13
N PRO A 84 6.06 -8.11 21.66
CA PRO A 84 5.26 -8.16 20.42
C PRO A 84 3.87 -7.52 20.52
N PHE A 85 3.38 -7.20 21.71
CA PHE A 85 2.09 -6.56 21.95
C PHE A 85 2.24 -5.08 22.35
N SER A 86 3.31 -4.44 21.88
CA SER A 86 3.61 -3.04 22.16
C SER A 86 2.78 -2.10 21.27
N PHE A 87 1.48 -2.02 21.54
CA PHE A 87 0.57 -1.01 20.96
C PHE A 87 0.13 -0.03 22.04
#